data_AF-A0A0D1XZU8-F1
#
_entry.id   AF-A0A0D1XZU8-F1
#
_cell.length_a   1.000
_cell.length_b   1.000
_cell.length_c   1.000
_cell.angle_alpha   90.00
_cell.angle_beta   90.00
_cell.angle_gamma   90.00
#
_symmetry.space_group_name_H-M   'P 1'
#
loop_
_entity.id
_entity.type
_entity.pdbx_description
1 polymer ?
#
loop_
_entity_poly.entity_id
_entity_poly.type
_entity_poly.pdbx_seq_one_letter_code
_entity_poly.pdbx_strand_id
1 'polypeptide(L)'
;MFGKNEMKSYRYFTGSSHSGIEANERLQEKLDFLGISHIHKETVRRLKQIYMEHSEDIIHQFYARLHTFPELYRIMEKHFGDEKLKQTFHTYMVNLLEDELDLSSVFRRRAVTEAYARSGLTPDWLLSVFSLLSQLFIPCIIRSLKRKPTEMTDAILAYESIIALEQQIIMETYMELQANRFISGLSEIISYNAEIDEVRDLLRYQERQAEDSLAVSAAMQELNAGIEEVSNSVASVAHDSKETLEKLDKGFHALDTMIDSLGQIDAEQAKVASHVNELHTRVNNMGKVMDVIKGIAEQTNMLALNASIEAARAGEYGRGFSVVADEVRKLADHTKQSVTTITDDMHGLYEITQDIASLVQDSSARLHRGAENSHRVVDDLTHVNDVLQKLGEHFEEIAAIIEQQAASTDDITIRNHSIAEAVEKGVEIGHRTGEAVYHLSKMIDQYRVDFISVNLKISQEDLLQLAITDHLLWRWKIYNLLLGFEKIDEKTIASHTDCRLGKWYYGTAKRLFGDTEAYRSIEAPHIRVHELAKEAAQAYNEGNKNRAEECLQELAHASEAVIATLETMKQNIIRQKEKYQG
;
A
#
# COMPACT_ATOMS: atom_id res chain seq x y z
N MET A 1 47.51 46.54 -69.87
CA MET A 1 47.42 47.92 -69.33
C MET A 1 46.26 48.00 -68.33
N PHE A 2 46.32 47.26 -67.22
CA PHE A 2 45.49 47.56 -66.05
C PHE A 2 46.40 48.28 -65.06
N GLY A 3 46.26 49.60 -65.01
CA GLY A 3 47.03 50.44 -64.12
C GLY A 3 46.80 50.01 -62.68
N LYS A 4 47.89 49.79 -61.95
CA LYS A 4 47.96 49.87 -60.48
C LYS A 4 47.56 51.29 -60.06
N ASN A 5 46.27 51.62 -60.10
CA ASN A 5 45.73 52.76 -59.38
C ASN A 5 45.13 52.21 -58.08
N GLU A 6 46.00 52.21 -57.09
CA GLU A 6 45.76 52.24 -55.67
C GLU A 6 44.27 52.36 -55.25
N MET A 7 43.72 51.32 -54.61
CA MET A 7 42.61 51.40 -53.65
C MET A 7 42.97 52.28 -52.41
N LYS A 8 43.84 53.29 -52.55
CA LYS A 8 44.19 54.26 -51.49
C LYS A 8 43.20 55.42 -51.37
N SER A 9 41.95 55.22 -51.81
CA SER A 9 40.97 56.31 -51.90
C SER A 9 40.07 56.47 -50.67
N TYR A 10 40.08 55.54 -49.71
CA TYR A 10 39.23 55.61 -48.52
C TYR A 10 39.95 55.02 -47.31
N ARG A 11 39.78 55.64 -46.12
CA ARG A 11 40.55 55.36 -44.89
C ARG A 11 39.95 54.23 -44.05
N TYR A 12 38.88 53.60 -44.53
CA TYR A 12 38.06 52.68 -43.76
C TYR A 12 38.79 51.42 -43.26
N PHE A 13 39.62 50.79 -44.08
CA PHE A 13 40.46 49.67 -43.65
C PHE A 13 41.87 50.17 -43.34
N THR A 14 42.20 50.39 -42.07
CA THR A 14 43.60 50.55 -41.65
C THR A 14 44.23 49.18 -41.45
N GLY A 15 45.56 49.06 -41.58
CA GLY A 15 46.29 47.78 -41.57
C GLY A 15 46.34 47.01 -40.24
N SER A 16 45.42 47.24 -39.31
CA SER A 16 45.33 46.52 -38.03
C SER A 16 44.26 45.42 -38.09
N SER A 17 44.61 44.19 -37.70
CA SER A 17 43.73 43.02 -37.71
C SER A 17 42.88 42.82 -36.45
N HIS A 18 43.01 43.70 -35.44
CA HIS A 18 42.31 43.57 -34.16
C HIS A 18 41.50 44.83 -33.83
N SER A 19 40.27 44.64 -33.35
CA SER A 19 39.36 45.65 -32.79
C SER A 19 39.91 46.25 -31.50
N GLY A 20 39.78 47.57 -31.35
CA GLY A 20 40.05 48.27 -30.08
C GLY A 20 38.90 48.19 -29.07
N ILE A 21 37.81 47.51 -29.43
CA ILE A 21 36.64 47.27 -28.57
C ILE A 21 36.87 45.96 -27.84
N GLU A 22 36.81 45.98 -26.51
CA GLU A 22 36.81 44.76 -25.70
C GLU A 22 35.38 44.18 -25.70
N ALA A 23 35.24 42.90 -26.04
CA ALA A 23 33.97 42.19 -26.08
C ALA A 23 34.15 40.74 -25.63
N ASN A 24 33.05 40.01 -25.45
CA ASN A 24 33.14 38.56 -25.27
C ASN A 24 33.81 37.93 -26.51
N GLU A 25 34.49 36.81 -26.37
CA GLU A 25 35.26 36.20 -27.46
C GLU A 25 34.45 35.96 -28.77
N ARG A 26 33.12 35.74 -28.70
CA ARG A 26 32.27 35.52 -29.90
C ARG A 26 32.00 36.82 -30.66
N LEU A 27 31.81 37.92 -29.93
CA LEU A 27 31.65 39.24 -30.51
C LEU A 27 33.00 39.83 -30.92
N GLN A 28 34.08 39.55 -30.18
CA GLN A 28 35.44 40.00 -30.47
C GLN A 28 35.92 39.52 -31.83
N GLU A 29 35.86 38.22 -32.13
CA GLU A 29 36.27 37.66 -33.43
C GLU A 29 35.52 38.29 -34.60
N LYS A 30 34.24 38.62 -34.41
CA LYS A 30 33.41 39.24 -35.44
C LYS A 30 33.66 40.74 -35.57
N LEU A 31 33.92 41.43 -34.46
CA LEU A 31 34.37 42.83 -34.45
C LEU A 31 35.71 42.98 -35.16
N ASP A 32 36.62 42.02 -34.94
CA ASP A 32 37.92 41.92 -35.62
C ASP A 32 37.71 41.64 -37.12
N PHE A 33 36.81 40.71 -37.47
CA PHE A 33 36.45 40.39 -38.86
C PHE A 33 35.85 41.59 -39.61
N LEU A 34 34.97 42.36 -38.98
CA LEU A 34 34.34 43.55 -39.57
C LEU A 34 35.30 44.76 -39.66
N GLY A 35 36.51 44.66 -39.09
CA GLY A 35 37.51 45.74 -39.15
C GLY A 35 37.07 47.01 -38.41
N ILE A 36 36.21 46.88 -37.40
CA ILE A 36 35.59 47.99 -36.67
C ILE A 36 36.61 48.75 -35.79
N SER A 37 37.84 48.23 -35.69
CA SER A 37 38.97 48.77 -34.93
C SER A 37 39.25 50.27 -35.14
N HIS A 38 38.84 50.82 -36.30
CA HIS A 38 39.05 52.21 -36.65
C HIS A 38 37.86 52.86 -37.37
N ILE A 39 36.63 52.68 -36.87
CA ILE A 39 35.61 53.68 -37.22
C ILE A 39 36.11 55.02 -36.69
N HIS A 40 36.49 55.93 -37.60
CA HIS A 40 37.04 57.22 -37.22
C HIS A 40 35.99 57.91 -36.36
N LYS A 41 36.30 58.21 -35.08
CA LYS A 41 35.40 58.94 -34.17
C LYS A 41 34.84 60.21 -34.84
N GLU A 42 35.65 60.84 -35.69
CA GLU A 42 35.26 61.97 -36.53
C GLU A 42 34.14 61.63 -37.53
N THR A 43 34.23 60.49 -38.23
CA THR A 43 33.19 60.01 -39.16
C THR A 43 31.89 59.66 -38.41
N VAL A 44 31.98 59.02 -37.24
CA VAL A 44 30.78 58.72 -36.42
C VAL A 44 30.11 59.99 -35.91
N ARG A 45 30.89 60.94 -35.38
CA ARG A 45 30.37 62.27 -34.99
C ARG A 45 29.74 62.99 -36.16
N ARG A 46 30.32 62.87 -37.36
CA ARG A 46 29.76 63.45 -38.58
C ARG A 46 28.45 62.79 -38.99
N LEU A 47 28.35 61.46 -38.90
CA LEU A 47 27.10 60.73 -39.11
C LEU A 47 26.03 61.16 -38.09
N LYS A 48 26.38 61.26 -36.80
CA LYS A 48 25.49 61.76 -35.75
C LYS A 48 24.98 63.18 -36.05
N GLN A 49 25.86 64.08 -36.50
CA GLN A 49 25.46 65.42 -36.92
C GLN A 49 24.49 65.39 -38.10
N ILE A 50 24.77 64.61 -39.15
CA ILE A 50 23.88 64.45 -40.31
C ILE A 50 22.53 63.88 -39.87
N TYR A 51 22.50 62.92 -38.94
CA TYR A 51 21.25 62.42 -38.38
C TYR A 51 20.47 63.52 -37.67
N MET A 52 21.13 64.32 -36.80
CA MET A 52 20.45 65.41 -36.09
C MET A 52 19.83 66.43 -37.04
N GLU A 53 20.53 66.79 -38.13
CA GLU A 53 20.04 67.72 -39.17
C GLU A 53 18.79 67.22 -39.91
N HIS A 54 18.61 65.90 -40.02
CA HIS A 54 17.50 65.28 -40.77
C HIS A 54 16.56 64.43 -39.89
N SER A 55 16.68 64.53 -38.56
CA SER A 55 16.06 63.58 -37.63
C SER A 55 14.52 63.62 -37.66
N GLU A 56 13.92 64.80 -37.75
CA GLU A 56 12.45 64.95 -37.85
C GLU A 56 11.89 64.27 -39.10
N ASP A 57 12.53 64.44 -40.26
CA ASP A 57 12.11 63.86 -41.53
C ASP A 57 12.27 62.32 -41.52
N ILE A 58 13.39 61.82 -41.00
CA ILE A 58 13.65 60.38 -40.87
C ILE A 58 12.61 59.73 -39.95
N ILE A 59 12.33 60.33 -38.79
CA ILE A 59 11.33 59.82 -37.85
C ILE A 59 9.94 59.84 -38.50
N HIS A 60 9.55 60.96 -39.11
CA HIS A 60 8.24 61.06 -39.76
C HIS A 60 8.07 59.99 -40.85
N GLN A 61 9.04 59.81 -41.74
CA GLN A 61 8.98 58.82 -42.81
C GLN A 61 9.01 57.37 -42.28
N PHE A 62 9.81 57.11 -41.24
CA PHE A 62 9.88 55.80 -40.59
C PHE A 62 8.52 55.40 -40.01
N TYR A 63 7.89 56.30 -39.24
CA TYR A 63 6.58 56.03 -38.63
C TYR A 63 5.44 55.99 -39.66
N ALA A 64 5.47 56.86 -40.67
CA ALA A 64 4.52 56.78 -41.78
C ALA A 64 4.56 55.40 -42.46
N ARG A 65 5.75 54.84 -42.65
CA ARG A 65 5.92 53.47 -43.15
C ARG A 65 5.45 52.44 -42.15
N LEU A 66 5.77 52.59 -40.87
CA LEU A 66 5.37 51.67 -39.80
C LEU A 66 3.84 51.54 -39.68
N HIS A 67 3.10 52.65 -39.78
CA HIS A 67 1.63 52.66 -39.78
C HIS A 67 1.01 51.87 -40.93
N THR A 68 1.73 51.67 -42.05
CA THR A 68 1.24 50.81 -43.15
C THR A 68 1.27 49.32 -42.83
N PHE A 69 1.86 48.92 -41.69
CA PHE A 69 1.90 47.56 -41.18
C PHE A 69 1.21 47.47 -39.81
N PRO A 70 -0.13 47.31 -39.77
CA PRO A 70 -0.93 47.43 -38.55
C PRO A 70 -0.51 46.48 -37.43
N GLU A 71 -0.07 45.26 -37.78
CA GLU A 71 0.31 44.26 -36.77
C GLU A 71 1.65 44.57 -36.09
N LEU A 72 2.64 45.05 -36.86
CA LEU A 72 3.91 45.52 -36.31
C LEU A 72 3.70 46.78 -35.46
N TYR A 73 2.90 47.71 -35.95
CA TYR A 73 2.55 48.92 -35.22
C TYR A 73 1.83 48.60 -33.90
N ARG A 74 0.89 47.66 -33.90
CA ARG A 74 0.16 47.20 -32.70
C ARG A 74 1.08 46.61 -31.64
N ILE A 75 2.08 45.81 -32.04
CA ILE A 75 3.08 45.24 -31.13
C ILE A 75 3.87 46.37 -30.43
N MET A 76 4.25 47.41 -31.16
CA MET A 76 5.03 48.52 -30.63
C MET A 76 4.19 49.49 -29.79
N GLU A 77 2.95 49.79 -30.20
CA GLU A 77 2.00 50.68 -29.51
C GLU A 77 1.56 50.12 -28.15
N LYS A 78 1.37 48.79 -28.06
CA LYS A 78 0.93 48.11 -26.82
C LYS A 78 1.88 48.34 -25.63
N HIS A 79 3.16 48.62 -25.90
CA HIS A 79 4.19 48.80 -24.87
C HIS A 79 4.63 50.25 -24.68
N PHE A 80 4.42 51.13 -25.67
CA PHE A 80 4.84 52.53 -25.63
C PHE A 80 3.85 53.41 -26.42
N GLY A 81 3.35 54.50 -25.84
CA GLY A 81 2.50 55.46 -26.57
C GLY A 81 3.24 56.17 -27.72
N ASP A 82 2.53 56.65 -28.74
CA ASP A 82 3.09 57.12 -30.03
C ASP A 82 4.22 58.16 -29.89
N GLU A 83 4.03 59.20 -29.08
CA GLU A 83 5.06 60.23 -28.83
C GLU A 83 6.28 59.70 -28.07
N LYS A 84 6.07 58.75 -27.15
CA LYS A 84 7.14 58.12 -26.39
C LYS A 84 7.95 57.18 -27.29
N LEU A 85 7.30 56.49 -28.23
CA LEU A 85 7.95 55.62 -29.20
C LEU A 85 8.90 56.43 -30.09
N LYS A 86 8.44 57.58 -30.62
CA LYS A 86 9.28 58.48 -31.45
C LYS A 86 10.48 59.00 -30.68
N GLN A 87 10.29 59.38 -29.41
CA GLN A 87 11.37 59.84 -28.54
C GLN A 87 12.38 58.72 -28.22
N THR A 88 11.91 57.50 -27.96
CA THR A 88 12.76 56.33 -27.73
C THR A 88 13.54 55.96 -28.98
N PHE A 89 12.90 55.98 -30.16
CA PHE A 89 13.56 55.75 -31.44
C PHE A 89 14.61 56.82 -31.74
N HIS A 90 14.31 58.10 -31.47
CA HIS A 90 15.29 59.18 -31.61
C HIS A 90 16.51 58.95 -30.72
N THR A 91 16.26 58.65 -29.43
CA THR A 91 17.31 58.36 -28.45
C THR A 91 18.15 57.16 -28.89
N TYR A 92 17.51 56.12 -29.40
CA TYR A 92 18.17 54.93 -29.89
C TYR A 92 19.08 55.24 -31.09
N MET A 93 18.62 56.01 -32.08
CA MET A 93 19.44 56.43 -33.23
C MET A 93 20.63 57.32 -32.83
N VAL A 94 20.44 58.19 -31.83
CA VAL A 94 21.51 59.02 -31.26
C VAL A 94 22.58 58.15 -30.58
N ASN A 95 22.16 57.11 -29.85
CA ASN A 95 23.03 56.15 -29.15
C ASN A 95 23.70 55.17 -30.12
N LEU A 96 23.03 54.81 -31.22
CA LEU A 96 23.57 53.96 -32.28
C LEU A 96 24.80 54.61 -32.92
N LEU A 97 24.76 55.93 -33.09
CA LEU A 97 25.80 56.77 -33.69
C LEU A 97 26.72 57.43 -32.64
N GLU A 98 26.91 56.81 -31.47
CA GLU A 98 27.92 57.24 -30.50
C GLU A 98 29.34 56.82 -30.91
N ASP A 99 30.31 57.67 -30.59
CA ASP A 99 31.72 57.50 -30.99
C ASP A 99 32.53 56.60 -30.04
N GLU A 100 31.90 56.07 -29.00
CA GLU A 100 32.50 55.13 -28.05
C GLU A 100 31.73 53.80 -28.08
N LEU A 101 32.34 52.80 -28.71
CA LEU A 101 31.90 51.42 -28.66
C LEU A 101 32.72 50.71 -27.57
N ASP A 102 32.23 50.72 -26.34
CA ASP A 102 32.82 50.01 -25.20
C ASP A 102 31.91 48.85 -24.75
N LEU A 103 32.37 48.03 -23.80
CA LEU A 103 31.57 46.94 -23.19
C LEU A 103 30.23 47.46 -22.65
N SER A 104 30.21 48.65 -22.04
CA SER A 104 28.99 49.22 -21.47
C SER A 104 27.95 49.52 -22.56
N SER A 105 28.37 49.99 -23.73
CA SER A 105 27.50 50.22 -24.90
C SER A 105 26.90 48.92 -25.44
N VAL A 106 27.68 47.84 -25.47
CA VAL A 106 27.21 46.51 -25.90
C VAL A 106 26.15 45.99 -24.94
N PHE A 107 26.34 46.10 -23.63
CA PHE A 107 25.34 45.70 -22.65
C PHE A 107 24.03 46.50 -22.77
N ARG A 108 24.12 47.82 -22.99
CA ARG A 108 22.93 48.66 -23.24
C ARG A 108 22.16 48.21 -24.48
N ARG A 109 22.86 47.96 -25.60
CA ARG A 109 22.26 47.46 -26.86
C ARG A 109 21.58 46.10 -26.68
N ARG A 110 22.22 45.20 -25.92
CA ARG A 110 21.62 43.91 -25.54
C ARG A 110 20.35 44.09 -24.70
N ALA A 111 20.37 44.94 -23.69
CA ALA A 111 19.19 45.19 -22.84
C ALA A 111 18.00 45.73 -23.64
N VAL A 112 18.24 46.62 -24.60
CA VAL A 112 17.21 47.10 -25.53
C VAL A 112 16.67 45.97 -26.40
N THR A 113 17.55 45.12 -26.92
CA THR A 113 17.16 43.94 -27.72
C THR A 113 16.32 42.96 -26.90
N GLU A 114 16.69 42.69 -25.66
CA GLU A 114 15.92 41.84 -24.74
C GLU A 114 14.53 42.43 -24.45
N ALA A 115 14.43 43.76 -24.33
CA ALA A 115 13.14 44.43 -24.19
C ALA A 115 12.26 44.22 -25.43
N TYR A 116 12.83 44.35 -26.64
CA TYR A 116 12.10 44.04 -27.89
C TYR A 116 11.64 42.58 -27.97
N ALA A 117 12.50 41.64 -27.56
CA ALA A 117 12.15 40.23 -27.51
C ALA A 117 10.99 39.95 -26.54
N ARG A 118 10.97 40.62 -25.37
CA ARG A 118 9.86 40.54 -24.40
C ARG A 118 8.56 41.12 -24.93
N SER A 119 8.63 42.17 -25.76
CA SER A 119 7.47 42.76 -26.43
C SER A 119 6.93 41.93 -27.60
N GLY A 120 7.61 40.85 -27.99
CA GLY A 120 7.18 39.98 -29.08
C GLY A 120 7.61 40.43 -30.47
N LEU A 121 8.55 41.37 -30.56
CA LEU A 121 9.17 41.74 -31.84
C LEU A 121 10.11 40.61 -32.27
N THR A 122 10.10 40.23 -33.56
CA THR A 122 10.96 39.15 -34.05
C THR A 122 12.24 39.71 -34.70
N PRO A 123 13.31 38.89 -34.80
CA PRO A 123 14.54 39.30 -35.49
C PRO A 123 14.29 39.78 -36.92
N ASP A 124 13.40 39.12 -37.66
CA ASP A 124 13.10 39.47 -39.06
C ASP A 124 12.52 40.89 -39.19
N TRP A 125 11.67 41.29 -38.24
CA TRP A 125 11.14 42.64 -38.18
C TRP A 125 12.21 43.65 -37.82
N LEU A 126 13.09 43.33 -36.86
CA LEU A 126 14.23 44.20 -36.52
C LEU A 126 15.17 44.39 -37.71
N LEU A 127 15.54 43.32 -38.41
CA LEU A 127 16.37 43.40 -39.62
C LEU A 127 15.71 44.28 -40.71
N SER A 128 14.39 44.13 -40.88
CA SER A 128 13.60 44.95 -41.82
C SER A 128 13.57 46.43 -41.42
N VAL A 129 13.48 46.72 -40.12
CA VAL A 129 13.58 48.07 -39.56
C VAL A 129 14.93 48.69 -39.91
N PHE A 130 16.05 48.00 -39.65
CA PHE A 130 17.38 48.54 -40.01
C PHE A 130 17.57 48.72 -41.52
N SER A 131 17.01 47.83 -42.35
CA SER A 131 17.03 48.02 -43.80
C SER A 131 16.29 49.29 -44.23
N LEU A 132 15.12 49.56 -43.63
CA LEU A 132 14.38 50.81 -43.85
C LEU A 132 15.18 52.02 -43.37
N LEU A 133 15.88 51.92 -42.23
CA LEU A 133 16.74 52.99 -41.73
C LEU A 133 17.86 53.32 -42.72
N SER A 134 18.52 52.30 -43.29
CA SER A 134 19.53 52.52 -44.32
C SER A 134 18.94 53.22 -45.56
N GLN A 135 17.75 52.83 -46.00
CA GLN A 135 17.06 53.44 -47.13
C GLN A 135 16.70 54.91 -46.89
N LEU A 136 16.41 55.31 -45.64
CA LEU A 136 16.09 56.68 -45.27
C LEU A 136 17.36 57.53 -45.03
N PHE A 137 18.38 56.95 -44.38
CA PHE A 137 19.54 57.70 -43.91
C PHE A 137 20.66 57.85 -44.95
N ILE A 138 20.92 56.83 -45.77
CA ILE A 138 21.97 56.90 -46.81
C ILE A 138 21.72 58.05 -47.80
N PRO A 139 20.49 58.30 -48.30
CA PRO A 139 20.22 59.47 -49.13
C PRO A 139 20.56 60.79 -48.44
N CYS A 140 20.34 60.91 -47.12
CA CYS A 140 20.73 62.09 -46.35
C CYS A 140 22.26 62.26 -46.29
N ILE A 141 23.00 61.16 -46.08
CA ILE A 141 24.47 61.18 -46.16
C ILE A 141 24.95 61.65 -47.54
N ILE A 142 24.38 61.10 -48.62
CA ILE A 142 24.72 61.45 -50.00
C ILE A 142 24.43 62.94 -50.28
N ARG A 143 23.28 63.46 -49.82
CA ARG A 143 22.92 64.87 -49.99
C ARG A 143 23.85 65.79 -49.20
N SER A 144 24.14 65.47 -47.94
CA SER A 144 24.98 66.30 -47.05
C SER A 144 26.47 66.28 -47.42
N LEU A 145 26.96 65.22 -48.07
CA LEU A 145 28.38 65.06 -48.45
C LEU A 145 28.63 65.07 -49.97
N LYS A 146 27.65 65.51 -50.78
CA LYS A 146 27.72 65.52 -52.26
C LYS A 146 29.00 66.12 -52.86
N ARG A 147 29.63 67.07 -52.18
CA ARG A 147 30.86 67.76 -52.63
C ARG A 147 32.17 67.14 -52.12
N LYS A 148 32.08 66.07 -51.33
CA LYS A 148 33.21 65.43 -50.64
C LYS A 148 33.17 63.90 -50.83
N PRO A 149 33.57 63.39 -52.01
CA PRO A 149 33.36 61.99 -52.39
C PRO A 149 34.07 60.98 -51.47
N THR A 150 35.29 61.27 -51.04
CA THR A 150 36.03 60.39 -50.11
C THR A 150 35.38 60.33 -48.73
N GLU A 151 35.04 61.49 -48.14
CA GLU A 151 34.34 61.54 -46.84
C GLU A 151 32.95 60.87 -46.92
N MET A 152 32.27 60.98 -48.07
CA MET A 152 30.98 60.31 -48.31
C MET A 152 31.12 58.79 -48.32
N THR A 153 32.13 58.25 -49.01
CA THR A 153 32.40 56.80 -49.03
C THR A 153 32.76 56.28 -47.64
N ASP A 154 33.64 56.99 -46.91
CA ASP A 154 34.01 56.62 -45.53
C ASP A 154 32.79 56.66 -44.59
N ALA A 155 31.90 57.65 -44.74
CA ALA A 155 30.67 57.77 -43.94
C ALA A 155 29.66 56.64 -44.23
N ILE A 156 29.46 56.28 -45.50
CA ILE A 156 28.55 55.19 -45.87
C ILE A 156 29.08 53.85 -45.36
N LEU A 157 30.37 53.55 -45.54
CA LEU A 157 30.98 52.32 -45.05
C LEU A 157 30.97 52.24 -43.52
N ALA A 158 31.22 53.36 -42.82
CA ALA A 158 31.11 53.43 -41.38
C ALA A 158 29.68 53.17 -40.88
N TYR A 159 28.68 53.76 -41.54
CA TYR A 159 27.29 53.53 -41.19
C TYR A 159 26.87 52.07 -41.42
N GLU A 160 27.18 51.50 -42.58
CA GLU A 160 26.87 50.09 -42.89
C GLU A 160 27.50 49.13 -41.87
N SER A 161 28.73 49.37 -41.43
CA SER A 161 29.36 48.54 -40.41
C SER A 161 28.76 48.71 -39.01
N ILE A 162 28.30 49.92 -38.65
CA ILE A 162 27.55 50.13 -37.40
C ILE A 162 26.22 49.36 -37.43
N ILE A 163 25.52 49.40 -38.57
CA ILE A 163 24.26 48.67 -38.76
C ILE A 163 24.50 47.16 -38.74
N ALA A 164 25.53 46.67 -39.44
CA ALA A 164 25.90 45.26 -39.43
C ALA A 164 26.24 44.77 -38.02
N LEU A 165 26.99 45.56 -37.25
CA LEU A 165 27.28 45.27 -35.84
C LEU A 165 25.98 45.20 -35.01
N GLU A 166 25.07 46.15 -35.18
CA GLU A 166 23.82 46.16 -34.43
C GLU A 166 22.94 44.95 -34.75
N GLN A 167 22.78 44.62 -36.04
CA GLN A 167 22.06 43.43 -36.48
C GLN A 167 22.68 42.15 -35.92
N GLN A 168 24.00 42.10 -35.81
CA GLN A 168 24.72 40.98 -35.23
C GLN A 168 24.49 40.86 -33.71
N ILE A 169 24.56 41.97 -32.97
CA ILE A 169 24.25 42.01 -31.52
C ILE A 169 22.81 41.54 -31.30
N ILE A 170 21.88 41.98 -32.14
CA ILE A 170 20.47 41.55 -32.08
C ILE A 170 20.37 40.05 -32.28
N MET A 171 20.90 39.52 -33.39
CA MET A 171 20.81 38.09 -33.70
C MET A 171 21.45 37.23 -32.60
N GLU A 172 22.61 37.65 -32.09
CA GLU A 172 23.30 36.96 -30.99
C GLU A 172 22.47 36.95 -29.71
N THR A 173 21.87 38.08 -29.34
CA THR A 173 21.01 38.18 -28.16
C THR A 173 19.78 37.27 -28.30
N TYR A 174 19.12 37.23 -29.47
CA TYR A 174 17.99 36.32 -29.69
C TYR A 174 18.38 34.85 -29.67
N MET A 175 19.52 34.49 -30.26
CA MET A 175 20.05 33.13 -30.21
C MET A 175 20.34 32.70 -28.77
N GLU A 176 20.96 33.57 -27.97
CA GLU A 176 21.20 33.32 -26.53
C GLU A 176 19.90 33.19 -25.74
N LEU A 177 18.93 34.09 -25.93
CA LEU A 177 17.63 34.01 -25.24
C LEU A 177 16.87 32.72 -25.57
N GLN A 178 16.88 32.28 -26.83
CA GLN A 178 16.23 31.03 -27.24
C GLN A 178 16.97 29.82 -26.67
N ALA A 179 18.31 29.82 -26.72
CA ALA A 179 19.11 28.75 -26.15
C ALA A 179 18.88 28.60 -24.65
N ASN A 180 18.81 29.70 -23.92
CA ASN A 180 18.56 29.69 -22.48
C ASN A 180 17.18 29.13 -22.15
N ARG A 181 16.13 29.58 -22.86
CA ARG A 181 14.78 29.02 -22.70
C ARG A 181 14.73 27.53 -23.01
N PHE A 182 15.44 27.09 -24.03
CA PHE A 182 15.49 25.69 -24.42
C PHE A 182 16.22 24.84 -23.37
N ILE A 183 17.39 25.27 -22.90
CA ILE A 183 18.15 24.59 -21.84
C ILE A 183 17.32 24.52 -20.56
N SER A 184 16.75 25.64 -20.10
CA SER A 184 15.90 25.66 -18.90
C SER A 184 14.68 24.75 -19.05
N GLY A 185 13.97 24.81 -20.17
CA GLY A 185 12.79 23.96 -20.40
C GLY A 185 13.13 22.46 -20.43
N LEU A 186 14.22 22.06 -21.09
CA LEU A 186 14.65 20.67 -21.06
C LEU A 186 15.11 20.23 -19.66
N SER A 187 15.82 21.11 -18.94
CA SER A 187 16.24 20.85 -17.57
C SER A 187 15.05 20.63 -16.63
N GLU A 188 13.98 21.42 -16.75
CA GLU A 188 12.75 21.24 -15.96
C GLU A 188 12.07 19.89 -16.27
N ILE A 189 11.95 19.52 -17.55
CA ILE A 189 11.37 18.22 -17.93
C ILE A 189 12.21 17.06 -17.39
N ILE A 190 13.55 17.17 -17.45
CA ILE A 190 14.44 16.15 -16.88
C ILE A 190 14.28 16.07 -15.36
N SER A 191 14.20 17.20 -14.65
CA SER A 191 13.99 17.19 -13.20
C SER A 191 12.70 16.46 -12.85
N TYR A 192 11.61 16.80 -13.54
CA TYR A 192 10.32 16.15 -13.36
C TYR A 192 10.41 14.63 -13.60
N ASN A 193 10.98 14.20 -14.73
CA ASN A 193 11.16 12.77 -15.02
C ASN A 193 12.10 12.04 -14.04
N ALA A 194 13.11 12.74 -13.51
CA ALA A 194 14.08 12.20 -12.57
C ALA A 194 13.55 12.10 -11.13
N GLU A 195 12.37 12.65 -10.87
CA GLU A 195 11.64 12.59 -9.59
C GLU A 195 10.47 11.58 -9.64
N ILE A 196 10.22 10.94 -10.79
CA ILE A 196 9.22 9.87 -10.92
C ILE A 196 9.76 8.57 -10.31
N ASP A 197 9.73 8.51 -8.97
CA ASP A 197 10.01 7.30 -8.18
C ASP A 197 8.79 6.33 -8.13
N GLU A 198 7.63 6.79 -8.62
CA GLU A 198 6.34 6.08 -8.57
C GLU A 198 6.35 4.71 -9.26
N VAL A 199 7.16 4.56 -10.32
CA VAL A 199 7.29 3.27 -11.03
C VAL A 199 7.96 2.22 -10.15
N ARG A 200 9.01 2.59 -9.41
CA ARG A 200 9.67 1.68 -8.48
C ARG A 200 8.73 1.29 -7.35
N ASP A 201 8.03 2.26 -6.77
CA ASP A 201 7.12 2.02 -5.66
C ASP A 201 5.94 1.13 -6.10
N LEU A 202 5.44 1.32 -7.33
CA LEU A 202 4.46 0.44 -7.95
C LEU A 202 4.99 -0.99 -8.09
N LEU A 203 6.19 -1.19 -8.62
CA LEU A 203 6.78 -2.53 -8.79
C LEU A 203 6.97 -3.24 -7.44
N ARG A 204 7.43 -2.52 -6.41
CA ARG A 204 7.55 -3.05 -5.04
C ARG A 204 6.19 -3.42 -4.45
N TYR A 205 5.16 -2.61 -4.69
CA TYR A 205 3.80 -2.92 -4.26
C TYR A 205 3.28 -4.20 -4.94
N GLN A 206 3.53 -4.37 -6.24
CA GLN A 206 3.17 -5.59 -6.97
C GLN A 206 3.90 -6.84 -6.43
N GLU A 207 5.20 -6.75 -6.14
CA GLU A 207 5.97 -7.85 -5.57
C GLU A 207 5.40 -8.30 -4.22
N ARG A 208 5.10 -7.35 -3.33
CA ARG A 208 4.43 -7.64 -2.05
C ARG A 208 3.04 -8.28 -2.25
N GLN A 209 2.28 -7.78 -3.21
CA GLN A 209 0.95 -8.34 -3.51
C GLN A 209 1.03 -9.78 -4.05
N ALA A 210 2.10 -10.13 -4.77
CA ALA A 210 2.36 -11.51 -5.18
C ALA A 210 2.62 -12.42 -3.97
N GLU A 211 3.43 -11.98 -3.01
CA GLU A 211 3.68 -12.71 -1.77
C GLU A 211 2.40 -12.91 -0.96
N ASP A 212 1.60 -11.85 -0.80
CA ASP A 212 0.31 -11.92 -0.10
C ASP A 212 -0.65 -12.91 -0.79
N SER A 213 -0.70 -12.91 -2.13
CA SER A 213 -1.51 -13.87 -2.91
C SER A 213 -1.08 -15.32 -2.69
N LEU A 214 0.23 -15.59 -2.59
CA LEU A 214 0.75 -16.93 -2.29
C LEU A 214 0.39 -17.35 -0.86
N ALA A 215 0.52 -16.45 0.11
CA ALA A 215 0.16 -16.71 1.50
C ALA A 215 -1.34 -17.02 1.64
N VAL A 216 -2.22 -16.27 0.95
CA VAL A 216 -3.66 -16.57 0.90
C VAL A 216 -3.88 -17.95 0.32
N SER A 217 -3.23 -18.31 -0.79
CA SER A 217 -3.40 -19.64 -1.40
C SER A 217 -3.03 -20.78 -0.44
N ALA A 218 -1.97 -20.62 0.35
CA ALA A 218 -1.58 -21.61 1.36
C ALA A 218 -2.62 -21.71 2.48
N ALA A 219 -3.09 -20.57 3.00
CA ALA A 219 -4.14 -20.54 4.03
C ALA A 219 -5.45 -21.18 3.54
N MET A 220 -5.79 -21.02 2.25
CA MET A 220 -6.97 -21.65 1.64
C MET A 220 -6.85 -23.17 1.55
N GLN A 221 -5.66 -23.71 1.30
CA GLN A 221 -5.42 -25.16 1.33
C GLN A 221 -5.60 -25.73 2.74
N GLU A 222 -5.07 -25.05 3.76
CA GLU A 222 -5.25 -25.44 5.16
C GLU A 222 -6.73 -25.37 5.57
N LEU A 223 -7.45 -24.33 5.14
CA LEU A 223 -8.87 -24.16 5.43
C LEU A 223 -9.71 -25.26 4.78
N ASN A 224 -9.42 -25.65 3.54
CA ASN A 224 -10.07 -26.79 2.89
C ASN A 224 -9.84 -28.10 3.65
N ALA A 225 -8.62 -28.36 4.12
CA ALA A 225 -8.33 -29.54 4.93
C ALA A 225 -9.12 -29.51 6.26
N GLY A 226 -9.21 -28.33 6.89
CA GLY A 226 -10.02 -28.14 8.10
C GLY A 226 -11.51 -28.37 7.88
N ILE A 227 -12.07 -27.92 6.74
CA ILE A 227 -13.47 -28.18 6.36
C ILE A 227 -13.71 -29.69 6.24
N GLU A 228 -12.81 -30.42 5.58
CA GLU A 228 -12.93 -31.88 5.42
C GLU A 228 -12.87 -32.61 6.76
N GLU A 229 -11.97 -32.20 7.66
CA GLU A 229 -11.85 -32.75 9.02
C GLU A 229 -13.12 -32.53 9.85
N VAL A 230 -13.68 -31.31 9.81
CA VAL A 230 -14.92 -30.98 10.52
C VAL A 230 -16.09 -31.75 9.90
N SER A 231 -16.15 -31.89 8.58
CA SER A 231 -17.18 -32.68 7.88
C SER A 231 -17.17 -34.14 8.32
N ASN A 232 -15.98 -34.75 8.38
CA ASN A 232 -15.83 -36.13 8.85
C ASN A 232 -16.22 -36.28 10.32
N SER A 233 -15.87 -35.28 11.16
CA SER A 233 -16.25 -35.27 12.57
C SER A 233 -17.77 -35.19 12.75
N VAL A 234 -18.45 -34.30 12.02
CA VAL A 234 -19.92 -34.17 12.06
C VAL A 234 -20.59 -35.47 11.62
N ALA A 235 -20.12 -36.09 10.54
CA ALA A 235 -20.64 -37.38 10.09
C ALA A 235 -20.49 -38.49 11.14
N SER A 236 -19.33 -38.54 11.81
CA SER A 236 -19.08 -39.51 12.88
C SER A 236 -20.00 -39.28 14.08
N VAL A 237 -20.14 -38.05 14.56
CA VAL A 237 -20.96 -37.78 15.75
C VAL A 237 -22.46 -37.90 15.45
N ALA A 238 -22.91 -37.60 14.23
CA ALA A 238 -24.26 -37.90 13.79
C ALA A 238 -24.55 -39.41 13.79
N HIS A 239 -23.58 -40.24 13.38
CA HIS A 239 -23.68 -41.70 13.46
C HIS A 239 -23.77 -42.20 14.91
N ASP A 240 -22.87 -41.73 15.78
CA ASP A 240 -22.83 -42.11 17.21
C ASP A 240 -24.11 -41.68 17.94
N SER A 241 -24.64 -40.50 17.61
CA SER A 241 -25.94 -40.01 18.14
C SER A 241 -27.08 -40.94 17.76
N LYS A 242 -27.12 -41.40 16.49
CA LYS A 242 -28.13 -42.34 16.01
C LYS A 242 -28.03 -43.70 16.71
N GLU A 243 -26.82 -44.24 16.84
CA GLU A 243 -26.60 -45.51 17.56
C GLU A 243 -27.03 -45.39 19.03
N THR A 244 -26.77 -44.25 19.65
CA THR A 244 -27.16 -43.99 21.04
C THR A 244 -28.68 -43.90 21.20
N LEU A 245 -29.38 -43.27 20.26
CA LEU A 245 -30.85 -43.25 20.22
C LEU A 245 -31.44 -44.67 20.12
N GLU A 246 -30.87 -45.53 19.26
CA GLU A 246 -31.30 -46.93 19.15
C GLU A 246 -31.06 -47.73 20.45
N LYS A 247 -29.97 -47.45 21.18
CA LYS A 247 -29.69 -48.06 22.49
C LYS A 247 -30.66 -47.55 23.56
N LEU A 248 -31.05 -46.27 23.51
CA LEU A 248 -32.03 -45.67 24.41
C LEU A 248 -33.41 -46.29 24.23
N ASP A 249 -33.86 -46.48 22.98
CA ASP A 249 -35.13 -47.15 22.66
C ASP A 249 -35.20 -48.57 23.24
N LYS A 250 -34.12 -49.35 23.10
CA LYS A 250 -33.98 -50.66 23.76
C LYS A 250 -34.01 -50.55 25.28
N GLY A 251 -33.42 -49.49 25.85
CA GLY A 251 -33.44 -49.18 27.28
C GLY A 251 -34.86 -48.91 27.79
N PHE A 252 -35.66 -48.14 27.05
CA PHE A 252 -37.06 -47.91 27.36
C PHE A 252 -37.87 -49.21 27.38
N HIS A 253 -37.72 -50.07 26.36
CA HIS A 253 -38.40 -51.37 26.32
C HIS A 253 -38.03 -52.27 27.50
N ALA A 254 -36.75 -52.29 27.90
CA ALA A 254 -36.30 -53.06 29.07
C ALA A 254 -36.92 -52.53 30.38
N LEU A 255 -37.05 -51.21 30.53
CA LEU A 255 -37.68 -50.59 31.70
C LEU A 255 -39.18 -50.81 31.74
N ASP A 256 -39.87 -50.73 30.60
CA ASP A 256 -41.31 -51.00 30.52
C ASP A 256 -41.61 -52.44 30.96
N THR A 257 -40.83 -53.40 30.46
CA THR A 257 -40.88 -54.81 30.89
C THR A 257 -40.60 -54.97 32.40
N MET A 258 -39.68 -54.17 32.95
CA MET A 258 -39.35 -54.19 34.38
C MET A 258 -40.49 -53.63 35.24
N ILE A 259 -41.12 -52.54 34.82
CA ILE A 259 -42.27 -51.93 35.50
C ILE A 259 -43.44 -52.92 35.51
N ASP A 260 -43.74 -53.55 34.37
CA ASP A 260 -44.76 -54.60 34.27
C ASP A 260 -44.46 -55.78 35.21
N SER A 261 -43.21 -56.23 35.25
CA SER A 261 -42.78 -57.32 36.13
C SER A 261 -42.93 -56.96 37.61
N LEU A 262 -42.56 -55.73 37.99
CA LEU A 262 -42.76 -55.23 39.36
C LEU A 262 -44.25 -55.16 39.73
N GLY A 263 -45.11 -54.73 38.79
CA GLY A 263 -46.55 -54.73 38.98
C GLY A 263 -47.14 -56.13 39.16
N GLN A 264 -46.63 -57.12 38.41
CA GLN A 264 -47.02 -58.52 38.59
C GLN A 264 -46.59 -59.07 39.96
N ILE A 265 -45.35 -58.80 40.38
CA ILE A 265 -44.84 -59.26 41.68
C ILE A 265 -45.60 -58.60 42.84
N ASP A 266 -45.97 -57.32 42.72
CA ASP A 266 -46.80 -56.64 43.73
C ASP A 266 -48.20 -57.29 43.85
N ALA A 267 -48.82 -57.62 42.71
CA ALA A 267 -50.09 -58.34 42.69
C ALA A 267 -49.98 -59.77 43.27
N GLU A 268 -48.87 -60.47 43.02
CA GLU A 268 -48.58 -61.76 43.65
C GLU A 268 -48.40 -61.62 45.16
N GLN A 269 -47.70 -60.59 45.64
CA GLN A 269 -47.53 -60.37 47.07
C GLN A 269 -48.83 -59.99 47.78
N ALA A 270 -49.73 -59.28 47.12
CA ALA A 270 -51.07 -59.04 47.65
C ALA A 270 -51.84 -60.36 47.88
N LYS A 271 -51.68 -61.36 46.99
CA LYS A 271 -52.26 -62.70 47.17
C LYS A 271 -51.61 -63.46 48.33
N VAL A 272 -50.29 -63.41 48.45
CA VAL A 272 -49.56 -64.04 49.57
C VAL A 272 -50.01 -63.42 50.90
N ALA A 273 -50.11 -62.09 50.98
CA ALA A 273 -50.63 -61.40 52.17
C ALA A 273 -52.03 -61.89 52.55
N SER A 274 -52.91 -62.08 51.56
CA SER A 274 -54.25 -62.63 51.77
C SER A 274 -54.23 -64.06 52.30
N HIS A 275 -53.40 -64.95 51.74
CA HIS A 275 -53.27 -66.33 52.19
C HIS A 275 -52.67 -66.44 53.60
N VAL A 276 -51.71 -65.59 53.94
CA VAL A 276 -51.14 -65.52 55.30
C VAL A 276 -52.21 -65.10 56.31
N ASN A 277 -53.04 -64.11 55.97
CA ASN A 277 -54.15 -63.69 56.82
C ASN A 277 -55.24 -64.77 56.97
N GLU A 278 -55.53 -65.53 55.91
CA GLU A 278 -56.44 -66.68 55.99
C GLU A 278 -55.85 -67.78 56.89
N LEU A 279 -54.56 -68.09 56.74
CA LEU A 279 -53.86 -69.07 57.58
C LEU A 279 -53.87 -68.66 59.04
N HIS A 280 -53.58 -67.38 59.35
CA HIS A 280 -53.68 -66.81 60.69
C HIS A 280 -55.07 -67.03 61.30
N THR A 281 -56.13 -66.78 60.52
CA THR A 281 -57.53 -67.00 60.95
C THR A 281 -57.81 -68.48 61.22
N ARG A 282 -57.34 -69.39 60.35
CA ARG A 282 -57.50 -70.85 60.51
C ARG A 282 -56.74 -71.37 61.73
N VAL A 283 -55.52 -70.90 61.96
CA VAL A 283 -54.70 -71.23 63.13
C VAL A 283 -55.43 -70.84 64.42
N ASN A 284 -55.96 -69.62 64.48
CA ASN A 284 -56.74 -69.14 65.62
C ASN A 284 -58.02 -69.95 65.86
N ASN A 285 -58.77 -70.29 64.80
CA ASN A 285 -59.98 -71.11 64.93
C ASN A 285 -59.68 -72.53 65.41
N MET A 286 -58.58 -73.13 64.93
CA MET A 286 -58.16 -74.45 65.38
C MET A 286 -57.69 -74.44 66.84
N GLY A 287 -57.09 -73.35 67.32
CA GLY A 287 -56.84 -73.13 68.75
C GLY A 287 -58.12 -73.25 69.60
N LYS A 288 -59.22 -72.61 69.18
CA LYS A 288 -60.53 -72.74 69.85
C LYS A 288 -61.06 -74.16 69.85
N VAL A 289 -60.85 -74.92 68.77
CA VAL A 289 -61.25 -76.34 68.69
C VAL A 289 -60.43 -77.18 69.66
N MET A 290 -59.12 -76.93 69.76
CA MET A 290 -58.26 -77.62 70.73
C MET A 290 -58.69 -77.35 72.17
N ASP A 291 -59.09 -76.12 72.51
CA ASP A 291 -59.64 -75.80 73.84
C ASP A 291 -60.90 -76.62 74.16
N VAL A 292 -61.79 -76.81 73.19
CA VAL A 292 -62.98 -77.66 73.34
C VAL A 292 -62.60 -79.11 73.57
N ILE A 293 -61.67 -79.66 72.78
CA ILE A 293 -61.22 -81.06 72.93
C ILE A 293 -60.51 -81.26 74.27
N LYS A 294 -59.70 -80.29 74.71
CA LYS A 294 -59.08 -80.29 76.04
C LYS A 294 -60.15 -80.36 77.13
N GLY A 295 -61.21 -79.55 77.01
CA GLY A 295 -62.36 -79.57 77.92
C GLY A 295 -63.09 -80.92 77.92
N ILE A 296 -63.31 -81.53 76.75
CA ILE A 296 -63.93 -82.86 76.64
C ILE A 296 -63.03 -83.93 77.26
N ALA A 297 -61.72 -83.89 77.02
CA ALA A 297 -60.77 -84.82 77.61
C ALA A 297 -60.75 -84.69 79.14
N GLU A 298 -60.78 -83.49 79.69
CA GLU A 298 -60.87 -83.25 81.14
C GLU A 298 -62.19 -83.77 81.73
N GLN A 299 -63.32 -83.51 81.07
CA GLN A 299 -64.62 -84.05 81.48
C GLN A 299 -64.65 -85.57 81.42
N THR A 300 -64.09 -86.16 80.36
CA THR A 300 -64.02 -87.61 80.16
C THR A 300 -63.12 -88.25 81.22
N ASN A 301 -62.01 -87.60 81.57
CA ASN A 301 -61.11 -88.03 82.64
C ASN A 301 -61.83 -88.01 84.01
N MET A 302 -62.61 -86.96 84.27
CA MET A 302 -63.43 -86.84 85.48
C MET A 302 -64.56 -87.88 85.55
N LEU A 303 -65.23 -88.16 84.43
CA LEU A 303 -66.25 -89.20 84.34
C LEU A 303 -65.64 -90.59 84.54
N ALA A 304 -64.48 -90.85 83.94
CA ALA A 304 -63.72 -92.09 84.10
C ALA A 304 -63.26 -92.27 85.55
N LEU A 305 -62.79 -91.21 86.21
CA LEU A 305 -62.44 -91.22 87.63
C LEU A 305 -63.65 -91.57 88.51
N ASN A 306 -64.81 -90.95 88.26
CA ASN A 306 -66.04 -91.26 88.97
C ASN A 306 -66.48 -92.71 88.75
N ALA A 307 -66.33 -93.22 87.51
CA ALA A 307 -66.63 -94.61 87.18
C ALA A 307 -65.65 -95.60 87.85
N SER A 308 -64.35 -95.29 87.92
CA SER A 308 -63.35 -96.09 88.64
C SER A 308 -63.64 -96.13 90.14
N ILE A 309 -64.09 -95.01 90.73
CA ILE A 309 -64.51 -94.95 92.15
C ILE A 309 -65.73 -95.86 92.40
N GLU A 310 -66.76 -95.79 91.55
CA GLU A 310 -67.98 -96.60 91.72
C GLU A 310 -67.73 -98.09 91.44
N ALA A 311 -66.83 -98.41 90.49
CA ALA A 311 -66.37 -99.77 90.24
C ALA A 311 -65.58 -100.37 91.42
N ALA A 312 -64.77 -99.55 92.12
CA ALA A 312 -64.11 -99.96 93.37
C ALA A 312 -65.12 -100.20 94.51
N ARG A 313 -66.23 -99.43 94.52
CA ARG A 313 -67.31 -99.52 95.50
C ARG A 313 -68.17 -100.79 95.34
N ALA A 314 -68.29 -101.32 94.13
CA ALA A 314 -69.03 -102.54 93.80
C ALA A 314 -68.29 -103.86 94.13
N GLY A 315 -67.06 -103.81 94.66
CA GLY A 315 -66.32 -104.99 95.11
C GLY A 315 -66.01 -106.00 93.99
N GLU A 316 -66.15 -107.31 94.26
CA GLU A 316 -65.85 -108.40 93.31
C GLU A 316 -66.62 -108.30 91.99
N TYR A 317 -67.85 -107.75 92.00
CA TYR A 317 -68.68 -107.56 90.79
C TYR A 317 -68.25 -106.36 89.92
N GLY A 318 -67.41 -105.45 90.44
CA GLY A 318 -66.95 -104.24 89.75
C GLY A 318 -65.60 -104.39 89.03
N ARG A 319 -64.90 -105.53 89.15
CA ARG A 319 -63.53 -105.71 88.61
C ARG A 319 -63.43 -105.47 87.10
N GLY A 320 -64.40 -105.93 86.30
CA GLY A 320 -64.42 -105.70 84.86
C GLY A 320 -64.67 -104.23 84.48
N PHE A 321 -65.53 -103.53 85.22
CA PHE A 321 -65.81 -102.11 85.02
C PHE A 321 -64.64 -101.20 85.43
N SER A 322 -63.90 -101.57 86.48
CA SER A 322 -62.72 -100.82 86.92
C SER A 322 -61.62 -100.77 85.85
N VAL A 323 -61.39 -101.90 85.16
CA VAL A 323 -60.42 -101.96 84.04
C VAL A 323 -60.85 -101.04 82.89
N VAL A 324 -62.13 -101.03 82.54
CA VAL A 324 -62.65 -100.15 81.47
C VAL A 324 -62.55 -98.68 81.88
N ALA A 325 -62.89 -98.34 83.13
CA ALA A 325 -62.80 -96.97 83.63
C ALA A 325 -61.35 -96.46 83.68
N ASP A 326 -60.39 -97.28 84.11
CA ASP A 326 -58.96 -96.94 84.06
C ASP A 326 -58.43 -96.81 82.62
N GLU A 327 -58.95 -97.60 81.67
CA GLU A 327 -58.59 -97.48 80.26
C GLU A 327 -59.15 -96.19 79.63
N VAL A 328 -60.40 -95.80 79.96
CA VAL A 328 -60.99 -94.52 79.55
C VAL A 328 -60.23 -93.34 80.18
N ARG A 329 -59.78 -93.47 81.43
CA ARG A 329 -58.98 -92.46 82.13
C ARG A 329 -57.63 -92.25 81.44
N LYS A 330 -56.91 -93.34 81.15
CA LYS A 330 -55.66 -93.29 80.38
C LYS A 330 -55.86 -92.69 78.99
N LEU A 331 -56.96 -93.03 78.31
CA LEU A 331 -57.29 -92.47 76.99
C LEU A 331 -57.56 -90.97 77.08
N ALA A 332 -58.27 -90.51 78.11
CA ALA A 332 -58.54 -89.11 78.36
C ALA A 332 -57.27 -88.32 78.71
N ASP A 333 -56.38 -88.86 79.55
CA ASP A 333 -55.06 -88.29 79.84
C ASP A 333 -54.18 -88.23 78.59
N HIS A 334 -54.15 -89.29 77.77
CA HIS A 334 -53.43 -89.33 76.49
C HIS A 334 -54.00 -88.31 75.49
N THR A 335 -55.32 -88.13 75.46
CA THR A 335 -55.99 -87.12 74.63
C THR A 335 -55.61 -85.71 75.09
N LYS A 336 -55.61 -85.44 76.40
CA LYS A 336 -55.19 -84.16 76.97
C LYS A 336 -53.74 -83.83 76.67
N GLN A 337 -52.84 -84.82 76.77
CA GLN A 337 -51.44 -84.66 76.41
C GLN A 337 -51.28 -84.36 74.92
N SER A 338 -51.97 -85.12 74.05
CA SER A 338 -51.94 -84.90 72.59
C SER A 338 -52.46 -83.52 72.20
N VAL A 339 -53.56 -83.07 72.82
CA VAL A 339 -54.11 -81.72 72.60
C VAL A 339 -53.12 -80.65 73.04
N THR A 340 -52.39 -80.85 74.14
CA THR A 340 -51.38 -79.89 74.62
C THR A 340 -50.23 -79.76 73.61
N THR A 341 -49.71 -80.88 73.10
CA THR A 341 -48.68 -80.86 72.04
C THR A 341 -49.18 -80.17 70.78
N ILE A 342 -50.41 -80.44 70.33
CA ILE A 342 -50.99 -79.75 69.17
C ILE A 342 -51.14 -78.25 69.46
N THR A 343 -51.57 -77.85 70.65
CA THR A 343 -51.67 -76.43 71.03
C THR A 343 -50.30 -75.73 70.98
N ASP A 344 -49.23 -76.40 71.42
CA ASP A 344 -47.86 -75.86 71.34
C ASP A 344 -47.41 -75.71 69.87
N ASP A 345 -47.66 -76.72 69.02
CA ASP A 345 -47.39 -76.66 67.58
C ASP A 345 -48.17 -75.52 66.90
N MET A 346 -49.41 -75.29 67.32
CA MET A 346 -50.24 -74.19 66.82
C MET A 346 -49.71 -72.81 67.24
N HIS A 347 -49.09 -72.70 68.42
CA HIS A 347 -48.41 -71.48 68.86
C HIS A 347 -47.17 -71.21 67.98
N GLY A 348 -46.38 -72.25 67.67
CA GLY A 348 -45.27 -72.15 66.74
C GLY A 348 -45.71 -71.73 65.33
N LEU A 349 -46.82 -72.30 64.83
CA LEU A 349 -47.42 -71.88 63.55
C LEU A 349 -47.88 -70.41 63.58
N TYR A 350 -48.41 -69.95 64.71
CA TYR A 350 -48.84 -68.56 64.88
C TYR A 350 -47.65 -67.60 64.75
N GLU A 351 -46.55 -67.85 65.46
CA GLU A 351 -45.31 -67.05 65.37
C GLU A 351 -44.77 -67.03 63.93
N ILE A 352 -44.68 -68.19 63.27
CA ILE A 352 -44.24 -68.30 61.87
C ILE A 352 -45.15 -67.48 60.94
N THR A 353 -46.47 -67.52 61.11
CA THR A 353 -47.39 -66.73 60.25
C THR A 353 -47.23 -65.23 60.46
N GLN A 354 -46.92 -64.79 61.68
CA GLN A 354 -46.69 -63.39 62.00
C GLN A 354 -45.37 -62.88 61.39
N ASP A 355 -44.31 -63.70 61.42
CA ASP A 355 -43.04 -63.41 60.77
C ASP A 355 -43.20 -63.31 59.24
N ILE A 356 -43.93 -64.25 58.63
CA ILE A 356 -44.23 -64.21 57.19
C ILE A 356 -45.03 -62.95 56.83
N ALA A 357 -46.01 -62.55 57.65
CA ALA A 357 -46.78 -61.32 57.41
C ALA A 357 -45.88 -60.07 57.40
N SER A 358 -44.94 -59.98 58.34
CA SER A 358 -43.94 -58.91 58.39
C SER A 358 -43.05 -58.89 57.15
N LEU A 359 -42.55 -60.06 56.73
CA LEU A 359 -41.73 -60.20 55.52
C LEU A 359 -42.47 -59.78 54.24
N VAL A 360 -43.75 -60.13 54.12
CA VAL A 360 -44.59 -59.73 52.98
C VAL A 360 -44.78 -58.21 52.96
N GLN A 361 -44.99 -57.59 54.11
CA GLN A 361 -45.15 -56.14 54.22
C GLN A 361 -43.87 -55.38 53.85
N ASP A 362 -42.71 -55.84 54.34
CA ASP A 362 -41.42 -55.26 53.93
C ASP A 362 -41.14 -55.49 52.44
N SER A 363 -41.45 -56.67 51.92
CA SER A 363 -41.31 -56.99 50.49
C SER A 363 -42.16 -56.07 49.62
N SER A 364 -43.42 -55.79 49.99
CA SER A 364 -44.29 -54.84 49.28
C SER A 364 -43.73 -53.41 49.33
N ALA A 365 -43.25 -52.95 50.49
CA ALA A 365 -42.61 -51.63 50.61
C ALA A 365 -41.33 -51.50 49.77
N ARG A 366 -40.58 -52.59 49.59
CA ARG A 366 -39.41 -52.64 48.69
C ARG A 366 -39.80 -52.62 47.23
N LEU A 367 -40.87 -53.32 46.84
CA LEU A 367 -41.40 -53.31 45.46
C LEU A 367 -41.90 -51.92 45.07
N HIS A 368 -42.64 -51.25 45.95
CA HIS A 368 -43.14 -49.89 45.70
C HIS A 368 -42.00 -48.90 45.43
N ARG A 369 -40.95 -48.93 46.28
CA ARG A 369 -39.73 -48.13 46.06
C ARG A 369 -38.99 -48.52 44.77
N GLY A 370 -39.02 -49.80 44.41
CA GLY A 370 -38.48 -50.29 43.14
C GLY A 370 -39.19 -49.67 41.94
N ALA A 371 -40.53 -49.67 41.96
CA ALA A 371 -41.36 -49.07 40.91
C ALA A 371 -41.16 -47.56 40.80
N GLU A 372 -41.15 -46.83 41.93
CA GLU A 372 -40.84 -45.40 41.95
C GLU A 372 -39.46 -45.09 41.34
N ASN A 373 -38.43 -45.88 41.68
CA ASN A 373 -37.11 -45.72 41.10
C ASN A 373 -37.11 -46.01 39.59
N SER A 374 -37.80 -47.05 39.14
CA SER A 374 -37.92 -47.35 37.70
C SER A 374 -38.60 -46.20 36.94
N HIS A 375 -39.65 -45.60 37.49
CA HIS A 375 -40.29 -44.42 36.89
C HIS A 375 -39.34 -43.23 36.78
N ARG A 376 -38.55 -42.96 37.82
CA ARG A 376 -37.53 -41.89 37.75
C ARG A 376 -36.48 -42.13 36.67
N VAL A 377 -36.05 -43.38 36.47
CA VAL A 377 -35.11 -43.72 35.39
C VAL A 377 -35.74 -43.49 34.02
N VAL A 378 -37.04 -43.78 33.85
CA VAL A 378 -37.77 -43.47 32.61
C VAL A 378 -37.79 -41.96 32.34
N ASP A 379 -38.06 -41.14 33.35
CA ASP A 379 -38.03 -39.67 33.21
C ASP A 379 -36.64 -39.16 32.81
N ASP A 380 -35.58 -39.66 33.49
CA ASP A 380 -34.18 -39.29 33.19
C ASP A 380 -33.80 -39.67 31.75
N LEU A 381 -34.15 -40.89 31.30
CA LEU A 381 -33.89 -41.33 29.93
C LEU A 381 -34.70 -40.56 28.89
N THR A 382 -35.92 -40.13 29.22
CA THR A 382 -36.75 -39.28 28.36
C THR A 382 -36.06 -37.94 28.11
N HIS A 383 -35.45 -37.37 29.15
CA HIS A 383 -34.66 -36.16 29.01
C HIS A 383 -33.42 -36.38 28.14
N VAL A 384 -32.70 -37.50 28.31
CA VAL A 384 -31.54 -37.83 27.45
C VAL A 384 -31.96 -37.98 25.99
N ASN A 385 -33.11 -38.61 25.71
CA ASN A 385 -33.63 -38.74 24.35
C ASN A 385 -33.93 -37.38 23.69
N ASP A 386 -34.55 -36.44 24.42
CA ASP A 386 -34.82 -35.07 23.93
C ASP A 386 -33.51 -34.32 23.60
N VAL A 387 -32.49 -34.44 24.47
CA VAL A 387 -31.17 -33.83 24.24
C VAL A 387 -30.49 -34.41 23.00
N LEU A 388 -30.55 -35.73 22.79
CA LEU A 388 -29.94 -36.37 21.61
C LEU A 388 -30.67 -36.03 20.31
N GLN A 389 -31.99 -35.85 20.33
CA GLN A 389 -32.73 -35.39 19.15
C GLN A 389 -32.31 -33.97 18.74
N LYS A 390 -32.25 -33.04 19.70
CA LYS A 390 -31.74 -31.68 19.47
C LYS A 390 -30.29 -31.67 18.98
N LEU A 391 -29.47 -32.58 19.51
CA LEU A 391 -28.10 -32.74 19.05
C LEU A 391 -28.03 -33.18 17.57
N GLY A 392 -28.96 -34.04 17.14
CA GLY A 392 -29.11 -34.41 15.72
C GLY A 392 -29.44 -33.20 14.84
N GLU A 393 -30.39 -32.36 15.25
CA GLU A 393 -30.75 -31.12 14.54
C GLU A 393 -29.54 -30.17 14.40
N HIS A 394 -28.74 -30.03 15.47
CA HIS A 394 -27.52 -29.22 15.42
C HIS A 394 -26.47 -29.76 14.43
N PHE A 395 -26.35 -31.08 14.27
CA PHE A 395 -25.42 -31.63 13.27
C PHE A 395 -25.88 -31.39 11.83
N GLU A 396 -27.19 -31.40 11.57
CA GLU A 396 -27.72 -31.01 10.26
C GLU A 396 -27.41 -29.54 9.95
N GLU A 397 -27.55 -28.65 10.94
CA GLU A 397 -27.20 -27.23 10.81
C GLU A 397 -25.69 -27.03 10.55
N ILE A 398 -24.83 -27.73 11.30
CA ILE A 398 -23.38 -27.66 11.10
C ILE A 398 -23.00 -28.20 9.71
N ALA A 399 -23.62 -29.28 9.24
CA ALA A 399 -23.36 -29.81 7.90
C ALA A 399 -23.68 -28.78 6.80
N ALA A 400 -24.80 -28.06 6.93
CA ALA A 400 -25.15 -26.97 6.00
C ALA A 400 -24.13 -25.82 6.04
N ILE A 401 -23.63 -25.46 7.23
CA ILE A 401 -22.58 -24.45 7.38
C ILE A 401 -21.28 -24.89 6.70
N ILE A 402 -20.89 -26.16 6.83
CA ILE A 402 -19.70 -26.73 6.19
C ILE A 402 -19.81 -26.65 4.67
N GLU A 403 -20.96 -27.01 4.08
CA GLU A 403 -21.19 -26.89 2.64
C GLU A 403 -21.07 -25.44 2.17
N GLN A 404 -21.65 -24.50 2.92
CA GLN A 404 -21.54 -23.07 2.63
C GLN A 404 -20.09 -22.58 2.74
N GLN A 405 -19.36 -23.05 3.75
CA GLN A 405 -17.97 -22.68 3.97
C GLN A 405 -17.07 -23.24 2.85
N ALA A 406 -17.32 -24.46 2.37
CA ALA A 406 -16.63 -25.04 1.23
C ALA A 406 -16.85 -24.20 -0.04
N ALA A 407 -18.09 -23.82 -0.34
CA ALA A 407 -18.40 -22.96 -1.48
C ALA A 407 -17.72 -21.59 -1.40
N SER A 408 -17.76 -20.94 -0.23
CA SER A 408 -17.07 -19.67 0.01
C SER A 408 -15.55 -19.80 -0.16
N THR A 409 -15.00 -20.95 0.21
CA THR A 409 -13.56 -21.23 0.12
C THR A 409 -13.12 -21.41 -1.34
N ASP A 410 -13.93 -22.07 -2.17
CA ASP A 410 -13.71 -22.16 -3.61
C ASP A 410 -13.78 -20.78 -4.28
N ASP A 411 -14.78 -19.97 -3.92
CA ASP A 411 -14.93 -18.59 -4.42
C ASP A 411 -13.71 -17.71 -4.10
N ILE A 412 -13.20 -17.78 -2.86
CA ILE A 412 -12.00 -17.05 -2.46
C ILE A 412 -10.78 -17.55 -3.25
N THR A 413 -10.67 -18.85 -3.51
CA THR A 413 -9.57 -19.44 -4.29
C THR A 413 -9.58 -18.92 -5.73
N ILE A 414 -10.74 -18.89 -6.39
CA ILE A 414 -10.91 -18.36 -7.75
C ILE A 414 -10.57 -16.86 -7.79
N ARG A 415 -11.03 -16.09 -6.81
CA ARG A 415 -10.72 -14.66 -6.70
C ARG A 415 -9.23 -14.41 -6.47
N ASN A 416 -8.59 -15.21 -5.62
CA ASN A 416 -7.16 -15.13 -5.36
C ASN A 416 -6.34 -15.45 -6.61
N HIS A 417 -6.77 -16.42 -7.42
CA HIS A 417 -6.15 -16.70 -8.72
C HIS A 417 -6.26 -15.50 -9.67
N SER A 418 -7.43 -14.86 -9.73
CA SER A 418 -7.62 -13.63 -10.52
C SER A 418 -6.74 -12.46 -10.03
N ILE A 419 -6.51 -12.36 -8.71
CA ILE A 419 -5.58 -11.39 -8.13
C ILE A 419 -4.15 -11.69 -8.56
N ALA A 420 -3.72 -12.95 -8.50
CA ALA A 420 -2.39 -13.36 -8.95
C ALA A 420 -2.14 -13.00 -10.42
N GLU A 421 -3.10 -13.26 -11.31
CA GLU A 421 -3.01 -12.85 -12.72
C GLU A 421 -2.97 -11.32 -12.89
N ALA A 422 -3.75 -10.59 -12.09
CA ALA A 422 -3.74 -9.12 -12.11
C ALA A 422 -2.39 -8.55 -11.65
N VAL A 423 -1.75 -9.20 -10.67
CA VAL A 423 -0.41 -8.83 -10.20
C VAL A 423 0.63 -9.07 -11.30
N GLU A 424 0.59 -10.21 -11.99
CA GLU A 424 1.51 -10.49 -13.11
C GLU A 424 1.39 -9.43 -14.22
N LYS A 425 0.16 -9.09 -14.62
CA LYS A 425 -0.10 -7.99 -15.56
C LYS A 425 0.34 -6.64 -15.02
N GLY A 426 0.16 -6.39 -13.72
CA GLY A 426 0.59 -5.17 -13.04
C GLY A 426 2.10 -4.98 -13.11
N VAL A 427 2.87 -6.05 -12.90
CA VAL A 427 4.33 -6.07 -13.06
C VAL A 427 4.73 -5.77 -14.51
N GLU A 428 4.07 -6.40 -15.50
CA GLU A 428 4.35 -6.15 -16.92
C GLU A 428 4.09 -4.68 -17.29
N ILE A 429 2.93 -4.14 -16.90
CA ILE A 429 2.55 -2.75 -17.16
C ILE A 429 3.52 -1.78 -16.45
N GLY A 430 3.89 -2.07 -15.21
CA GLY A 430 4.85 -1.29 -14.43
C GLY A 430 6.21 -1.23 -15.14
N HIS A 431 6.74 -2.37 -15.57
CA HIS A 431 7.99 -2.43 -16.32
C HIS A 431 7.92 -1.68 -17.65
N ARG A 432 6.87 -1.89 -18.45
CA ARG A 432 6.70 -1.18 -19.72
C ARG A 432 6.57 0.33 -19.56
N THR A 433 5.90 0.77 -18.50
CA THR A 433 5.79 2.20 -18.17
C THR A 433 7.16 2.76 -17.77
N GLY A 434 7.90 2.03 -16.94
CA GLY A 434 9.28 2.36 -16.58
C GLY A 434 10.20 2.47 -17.79
N GLU A 435 10.17 1.50 -18.71
CA GLU A 435 10.93 1.55 -19.96
C GLU A 435 10.56 2.75 -20.83
N ALA A 436 9.26 3.08 -20.93
CA ALA A 436 8.80 4.22 -21.71
C ALA A 436 9.32 5.55 -21.12
N VAL A 437 9.22 5.73 -19.79
CA VAL A 437 9.79 6.89 -19.08
C VAL A 437 11.32 6.93 -19.25
N TYR A 438 11.97 5.77 -19.19
CA TYR A 438 13.40 5.64 -19.41
C TYR A 438 13.83 6.10 -20.81
N HIS A 439 13.18 5.58 -21.84
CA HIS A 439 13.43 5.96 -23.23
C HIS A 439 13.15 7.42 -23.50
N LEU A 440 12.05 7.96 -22.96
CA LEU A 440 11.73 9.39 -23.09
C LEU A 440 12.84 10.27 -22.49
N SER A 441 13.30 9.95 -21.29
CA SER A 441 14.39 10.68 -20.64
C SER A 441 15.71 10.57 -21.39
N LYS A 442 16.04 9.40 -21.98
CA LYS A 442 17.20 9.26 -22.88
C LYS A 442 17.08 10.12 -24.13
N MET A 443 15.90 10.18 -24.75
CA MET A 443 15.67 11.05 -25.90
C MET A 443 15.87 12.52 -25.54
N ILE A 444 15.32 12.96 -24.41
CA ILE A 444 15.46 14.34 -23.92
C ILE A 444 16.93 14.66 -23.61
N ASP A 445 17.66 13.73 -22.96
CA ASP A 445 19.09 13.86 -22.70
C ASP A 445 19.90 13.97 -24.00
N GLN A 446 19.59 13.14 -25.00
CA GLN A 446 20.24 13.20 -26.31
C GLN A 446 19.98 14.53 -27.02
N TYR A 447 18.73 15.01 -27.06
CA TYR A 447 18.41 16.32 -27.62
C TYR A 447 19.12 17.46 -26.90
N ARG A 448 19.26 17.38 -25.56
CA ARG A 448 20.03 18.35 -24.77
C ARG A 448 21.49 18.37 -25.20
N VAL A 449 22.13 17.20 -25.30
CA VAL A 449 23.54 17.06 -25.70
C VAL A 449 23.75 17.56 -27.13
N ASP A 450 22.89 17.14 -28.07
CA ASP A 450 22.95 17.55 -29.47
C ASP A 450 22.84 19.07 -29.60
N PHE A 451 21.89 19.69 -28.89
CA PHE A 451 21.73 21.15 -28.89
C PHE A 451 22.97 21.88 -28.36
N ILE A 452 23.54 21.42 -27.24
CA ILE A 452 24.75 21.99 -26.65
C ILE A 452 25.96 21.88 -27.60
N SER A 453 26.03 20.81 -28.39
CA SER A 453 27.15 20.56 -29.31
C SER A 453 27.29 21.58 -30.45
N VAL A 454 26.23 22.37 -30.75
CA VAL A 454 26.18 23.34 -31.87
C VAL A 454 26.94 24.65 -31.57
N ASN A 455 28.08 24.58 -30.88
CA ASN A 455 28.99 25.72 -30.63
C ASN A 455 28.31 26.96 -29.98
N LEU A 456 27.42 26.71 -29.02
CA LEU A 456 26.81 27.75 -28.19
C LEU A 456 27.80 28.20 -27.09
N LYS A 457 28.07 29.51 -26.99
CA LYS A 457 28.71 30.06 -25.80
C LYS A 457 27.66 30.14 -24.69
N ILE A 458 27.81 29.24 -23.72
CA ILE A 458 26.87 29.09 -22.60
C ILE A 458 27.22 30.11 -21.52
N SER A 459 26.22 30.81 -20.98
CA SER A 459 26.44 31.74 -19.87
C SER A 459 26.78 30.99 -18.58
N GLN A 460 27.37 31.66 -17.58
CA GLN A 460 27.68 31.02 -16.30
C GLN A 460 26.43 30.47 -15.59
N GLU A 461 25.28 31.14 -15.73
CA GLU A 461 24.00 30.71 -15.12
C GLU A 461 23.45 29.46 -15.81
N ASP A 462 23.58 29.38 -17.12
CA ASP A 462 23.14 28.23 -17.91
C ASP A 462 24.08 27.04 -17.70
N LEU A 463 25.38 27.28 -17.47
CA LEU A 463 26.34 26.24 -17.10
C LEU A 463 25.98 25.63 -15.73
N LEU A 464 25.65 26.47 -14.75
CA LEU A 464 25.17 25.98 -13.45
C LEU A 464 23.86 25.20 -13.59
N GLN A 465 22.93 25.65 -14.44
CA GLN A 465 21.70 24.90 -14.73
C GLN A 465 22.01 23.52 -15.35
N LEU A 466 22.94 23.46 -16.30
CA LEU A 466 23.37 22.20 -16.90
C LEU A 466 24.02 21.27 -15.87
N ALA A 467 24.83 21.81 -14.96
CA ALA A 467 25.46 21.01 -13.90
C ALA A 467 24.41 20.43 -12.93
N ILE A 468 23.38 21.19 -12.57
CA ILE A 468 22.24 20.70 -11.76
C ILE A 468 21.57 19.52 -12.47
N THR A 469 21.24 19.68 -13.76
CA THR A 469 20.60 18.63 -14.56
C THR A 469 21.49 17.40 -14.71
N ASP A 470 22.80 17.56 -14.89
CA ASP A 470 23.73 16.44 -15.00
C ASP A 470 23.80 15.61 -13.69
N HIS A 471 23.65 16.25 -12.52
CA HIS A 471 23.60 15.55 -11.22
C HIS A 471 22.28 14.78 -11.03
N LEU A 472 21.15 15.40 -11.39
CA LEU A 472 19.84 14.73 -11.40
C LEU A 472 19.85 13.49 -12.29
N LEU A 473 20.46 13.60 -13.48
CA LEU A 473 20.61 12.46 -14.39
C LEU A 473 21.49 11.34 -13.85
N TRP A 474 22.51 11.65 -13.05
CA TRP A 474 23.31 10.61 -12.40
C TRP A 474 22.50 9.83 -11.36
N ARG A 475 21.75 10.53 -10.49
CA ARG A 475 20.81 9.89 -9.56
C ARG A 475 19.81 9.00 -10.31
N TRP A 476 19.22 9.55 -11.37
CA TRP A 476 18.26 8.85 -12.20
C TRP A 476 18.86 7.63 -12.92
N LYS A 477 20.11 7.69 -13.39
CA LYS A 477 20.80 6.53 -13.99
C LYS A 477 20.97 5.39 -12.99
N ILE A 478 21.36 5.69 -11.74
CA ILE A 478 21.47 4.68 -10.69
C ILE A 478 20.08 4.11 -10.35
N TYR A 479 19.05 4.95 -10.26
CA TYR A 479 17.66 4.48 -10.09
C TYR A 479 17.25 3.49 -11.20
N ASN A 480 17.51 3.81 -12.46
CA ASN A 480 17.19 2.93 -13.60
C ASN A 480 18.09 1.70 -13.68
N LEU A 481 19.30 1.74 -13.13
CA LEU A 481 20.14 0.55 -12.96
C LEU A 481 19.48 -0.45 -12.01
N LEU A 482 18.96 0.03 -10.87
CA LEU A 482 18.27 -0.83 -9.90
C LEU A 482 16.99 -1.46 -10.49
N LEU A 483 16.30 -0.73 -11.37
CA LEU A 483 15.13 -1.24 -12.13
C LEU A 483 15.50 -2.15 -13.32
N GLY A 484 16.79 -2.23 -13.69
CA GLY A 484 17.28 -3.04 -14.80
C GLY A 484 17.18 -2.40 -16.19
N PHE A 485 16.76 -1.13 -16.29
CA PHE A 485 16.63 -0.41 -17.56
C PHE A 485 17.96 0.18 -18.07
N GLU A 486 18.87 0.53 -17.15
CA GLU A 486 20.21 1.01 -17.45
C GLU A 486 21.26 -0.06 -17.09
N LYS A 487 22.35 -0.13 -17.86
CA LYS A 487 23.52 -0.93 -17.51
C LYS A 487 24.72 -0.02 -17.32
N ILE A 488 25.33 -0.07 -16.13
CA ILE A 488 26.46 0.77 -15.77
C ILE A 488 27.60 -0.12 -15.26
N ASP A 489 28.75 -0.01 -15.90
CA ASP A 489 30.01 -0.54 -15.37
C ASP A 489 30.62 0.53 -14.44
N GLU A 490 30.96 0.14 -13.21
CA GLU A 490 31.52 1.02 -12.18
C GLU A 490 32.79 1.76 -12.65
N LYS A 491 33.54 1.17 -13.60
CA LYS A 491 34.77 1.73 -14.18
C LYS A 491 34.51 2.81 -15.22
N THR A 492 33.29 2.85 -15.78
CA THR A 492 32.88 3.86 -16.78
C THR A 492 32.35 5.13 -16.14
N ILE A 493 32.11 5.13 -14.82
CA ILE A 493 31.65 6.31 -14.08
C ILE A 493 32.81 7.31 -13.95
N ALA A 494 32.66 8.46 -14.61
CA ALA A 494 33.61 9.55 -14.56
C ALA A 494 33.89 9.99 -13.11
N SER A 495 35.12 10.42 -12.84
CA SER A 495 35.47 11.00 -11.54
C SER A 495 34.77 12.35 -11.32
N HIS A 496 34.68 12.78 -10.07
CA HIS A 496 34.16 14.12 -9.72
C HIS A 496 35.00 15.25 -10.32
N THR A 497 36.25 15.00 -10.75
CA THR A 497 37.09 15.99 -11.43
C THR A 497 36.89 16.01 -12.95
N ASP A 498 36.56 14.86 -13.55
CA ASP A 498 36.41 14.70 -15.01
C ASP A 498 35.01 15.06 -15.53
N CYS A 499 34.02 15.14 -14.64
CA CYS A 499 32.67 15.56 -14.98
C CYS A 499 32.60 17.05 -15.38
N ARG A 500 31.51 17.47 -16.03
CA ARG A 500 31.33 18.86 -16.48
C ARG A 500 31.42 19.86 -15.31
N LEU A 501 30.77 19.53 -14.19
CA LEU A 501 30.85 20.35 -12.97
C LEU A 501 32.28 20.38 -12.44
N GLY A 502 32.98 19.25 -12.37
CA GLY A 502 34.38 19.16 -11.93
C GLY A 502 35.32 20.05 -12.74
N LYS A 503 35.24 19.96 -14.07
CA LYS A 503 36.05 20.80 -14.98
C LYS A 503 35.79 22.29 -14.78
N TRP A 504 34.54 22.68 -14.54
CA TRP A 504 34.18 24.07 -14.24
C TRP A 504 34.62 24.49 -12.83
N TYR A 505 34.37 23.65 -11.82
CA TYR A 505 34.68 23.84 -10.41
C TYR A 505 36.17 24.11 -10.23
N TYR A 506 37.02 23.16 -10.65
CA TYR A 506 38.48 23.27 -10.53
C TYR A 506 39.11 24.25 -11.53
N GLY A 507 38.36 24.70 -12.55
CA GLY A 507 38.82 25.59 -13.61
C GLY A 507 38.35 27.03 -13.44
N THR A 508 37.26 27.38 -14.11
CA THR A 508 36.73 28.75 -14.21
C THR A 508 36.10 29.22 -12.89
N ALA A 509 35.36 28.36 -12.19
CA ALA A 509 34.69 28.70 -10.94
C ALA A 509 35.68 29.04 -9.84
N LYS A 510 36.78 28.30 -9.72
CA LYS A 510 37.85 28.60 -8.76
C LYS A 510 38.40 30.02 -8.92
N ARG A 511 38.51 30.52 -10.16
CA ARG A 511 38.99 31.88 -10.44
C ARG A 511 37.96 32.95 -10.10
N LEU A 512 36.67 32.67 -10.30
CA LEU A 512 35.59 33.65 -10.16
C LEU A 512 34.95 33.66 -8.76
N PHE A 513 34.89 32.52 -8.09
CA PHE A 513 34.10 32.29 -6.88
C PHE A 513 34.87 31.58 -5.75
N GLY A 514 36.18 31.34 -5.90
CA GLY A 514 36.98 30.55 -4.94
C GLY A 514 36.96 31.06 -3.48
N ASP A 515 36.66 32.35 -3.29
CA ASP A 515 36.57 32.99 -1.97
C ASP A 515 35.17 32.91 -1.35
N THR A 516 34.17 32.41 -2.08
CA THR A 516 32.80 32.29 -1.58
C THR A 516 32.59 31.01 -0.79
N GLU A 517 31.80 31.08 0.28
CA GLU A 517 31.42 29.91 1.08
C GLU A 517 30.62 28.90 0.24
N ALA A 518 29.73 29.39 -0.63
CA ALA A 518 28.93 28.55 -1.54
C ALA A 518 29.79 27.74 -2.52
N TYR A 519 30.94 28.25 -2.97
CA TYR A 519 31.85 27.45 -3.79
C TYR A 519 32.45 26.30 -2.96
N ARG A 520 32.96 26.57 -1.75
CA ARG A 520 33.62 25.55 -0.92
C ARG A 520 32.69 24.45 -0.44
N SER A 521 31.41 24.74 -0.24
CA SER A 521 30.43 23.76 0.26
C SER A 521 30.01 22.71 -0.77
N ILE A 522 30.35 22.87 -2.07
CA ILE A 522 30.02 21.90 -3.12
C ILE A 522 30.91 20.66 -3.07
N GLU A 523 32.18 20.80 -2.70
CA GLU A 523 33.19 19.77 -2.94
C GLU A 523 32.92 18.44 -2.23
N ALA A 524 32.70 18.48 -0.91
CA ALA A 524 32.44 17.29 -0.12
C ALA A 524 31.20 16.51 -0.59
N PRO A 525 30.00 17.13 -0.74
CA PRO A 525 28.83 16.40 -1.23
C PRO A 525 28.99 15.95 -2.68
N HIS A 526 29.68 16.71 -3.54
CA HIS A 526 29.95 16.31 -4.93
C HIS A 526 30.85 15.07 -5.04
N ILE A 527 31.90 14.98 -4.22
CA ILE A 527 32.73 13.77 -4.13
C ILE A 527 31.87 12.57 -3.70
N ARG A 528 31.04 12.77 -2.66
CA ARG A 528 30.19 11.70 -2.11
C ARG A 528 29.19 11.17 -3.13
N VAL A 529 28.60 12.01 -3.98
CA VAL A 529 27.71 11.58 -5.07
C VAL A 529 28.40 10.58 -6.01
N HIS A 530 29.64 10.88 -6.42
CA HIS A 530 30.38 10.00 -7.35
C HIS A 530 30.85 8.70 -6.68
N GLU A 531 31.22 8.73 -5.40
CA GLU A 531 31.56 7.53 -4.63
C GLU A 531 30.34 6.62 -4.48
N LEU A 532 29.21 7.18 -4.04
CA LEU A 532 27.97 6.44 -3.87
C LEU A 532 27.43 5.88 -5.18
N ALA A 533 27.59 6.59 -6.30
CA ALA A 533 27.19 6.09 -7.60
C ALA A 533 27.99 4.83 -8.00
N LYS A 534 29.29 4.80 -7.68
CA LYS A 534 30.16 3.64 -7.90
C LYS A 534 29.82 2.48 -6.97
N GLU A 535 29.63 2.77 -5.68
CA GLU A 535 29.22 1.77 -4.68
C GLU A 535 27.86 1.13 -5.07
N ALA A 536 26.88 1.93 -5.49
CA ALA A 536 25.57 1.46 -5.92
C ALA A 536 25.67 0.55 -7.15
N ALA A 537 26.45 0.96 -8.16
CA ALA A 537 26.64 0.17 -9.37
C ALA A 537 27.36 -1.16 -9.09
N GLN A 538 28.39 -1.14 -8.26
CA GLN A 538 29.11 -2.34 -7.85
C GLN A 538 28.19 -3.28 -7.06
N ALA A 539 27.47 -2.78 -6.05
CA ALA A 539 26.57 -3.59 -5.23
C ALA A 539 25.47 -4.26 -6.08
N TYR A 540 24.91 -3.53 -7.06
CA TYR A 540 23.93 -4.10 -7.98
C TYR A 540 24.53 -5.18 -8.87
N ASN A 541 25.71 -4.94 -9.46
CA ASN A 541 26.41 -5.89 -10.32
C ASN A 541 26.84 -7.17 -9.56
N GLU A 542 27.10 -7.07 -8.26
CA GLU A 542 27.39 -8.19 -7.36
C GLU A 542 26.12 -8.93 -6.87
N GLY A 543 24.92 -8.45 -7.22
CA GLY A 543 23.64 -9.03 -6.83
C GLY A 543 23.12 -8.59 -5.46
N ASN A 544 23.79 -7.66 -4.79
CA ASN A 544 23.37 -7.12 -3.50
C ASN A 544 22.42 -5.93 -3.66
N LYS A 545 21.15 -6.23 -3.99
CA LYS A 545 20.11 -5.23 -4.22
C LYS A 545 19.88 -4.31 -3.01
N ASN A 546 19.90 -4.84 -1.79
CA ASN A 546 19.67 -4.05 -0.57
C ASN A 546 20.73 -2.96 -0.40
N ARG A 547 22.02 -3.30 -0.54
CA ARG A 547 23.09 -2.29 -0.45
C ARG A 547 23.01 -1.26 -1.57
N ALA A 548 22.68 -1.70 -2.79
CA ALA A 548 22.50 -0.77 -3.91
C ALA A 548 21.38 0.26 -3.64
N GLU A 549 20.31 -0.16 -2.96
CA GLU A 549 19.18 0.71 -2.59
C GLU A 549 19.53 1.69 -1.47
N GLU A 550 20.27 1.26 -0.44
CA GLU A 550 20.83 2.16 0.58
C GLU A 550 21.73 3.23 -0.06
N CYS A 551 22.63 2.83 -0.97
CA CYS A 551 23.50 3.76 -1.68
C CYS A 551 22.71 4.76 -2.52
N LEU A 552 21.59 4.36 -3.15
CA LEU A 552 20.73 5.28 -3.89
C LEU A 552 20.08 6.34 -2.98
N GLN A 553 19.63 5.96 -1.78
CA GLN A 553 19.07 6.90 -0.79
C GLN A 553 20.12 7.89 -0.30
N GLU A 554 21.31 7.39 0.06
CA GLU A 554 22.44 8.26 0.44
C GLU A 554 22.84 9.21 -0.71
N LEU A 555 22.81 8.70 -1.95
CA LEU A 555 23.16 9.47 -3.15
C LEU A 555 22.15 10.60 -3.38
N ALA A 556 20.85 10.33 -3.20
CA ALA A 556 19.80 11.34 -3.32
C ALA A 556 20.06 12.51 -2.37
N HIS A 557 20.36 12.22 -1.10
CA HIS A 557 20.66 13.24 -0.09
C HIS A 557 21.92 14.06 -0.44
N ALA A 558 23.00 13.40 -0.85
CA ALA A 558 24.23 14.08 -1.27
C ALA A 558 24.01 14.94 -2.53
N SER A 559 23.20 14.45 -3.48
CA SER A 559 22.86 15.17 -4.71
C SER A 559 22.02 16.42 -4.42
N GLU A 560 21.06 16.37 -3.51
CA GLU A 560 20.26 17.52 -3.10
C GLU A 560 21.12 18.63 -2.50
N ALA A 561 22.11 18.28 -1.67
CA ALA A 561 23.05 19.24 -1.11
C ALA A 561 23.88 19.97 -2.18
N VAL A 562 24.32 19.25 -3.21
CA VAL A 562 25.02 19.85 -4.37
C VAL A 562 24.08 20.78 -5.13
N ILE A 563 22.87 20.32 -5.46
CA ILE A 563 21.90 21.08 -6.26
C ILE A 563 21.50 22.38 -5.55
N ALA A 564 21.15 22.32 -4.26
CA ALA A 564 20.77 23.49 -3.47
C ALA A 564 21.89 24.56 -3.45
N THR A 565 23.15 24.12 -3.39
CA THR A 565 24.29 25.03 -3.42
C THR A 565 24.48 25.66 -4.81
N LEU A 566 24.35 24.86 -5.88
CA LEU A 566 24.43 25.36 -7.26
C LEU A 566 23.31 26.35 -7.58
N GLU A 567 22.09 26.11 -7.11
CA GLU A 567 20.95 27.04 -7.23
C GLU A 567 21.24 28.37 -6.52
N THR A 568 21.77 28.31 -5.30
CA THR A 568 22.17 29.49 -4.55
C THR A 568 23.23 30.30 -5.30
N MET A 569 24.25 29.63 -5.87
CA MET A 569 25.26 30.29 -6.70
C MET A 569 24.64 30.91 -7.95
N LYS A 570 23.72 30.21 -8.63
CA LYS A 570 23.04 30.71 -9.83
C LYS A 570 22.25 31.99 -9.52
N GLN A 571 21.47 32.00 -8.43
CA GLN A 571 20.71 33.18 -8.00
C GLN A 571 21.61 34.38 -7.67
N ASN A 572 22.78 34.13 -7.07
CA ASN A 572 23.75 35.18 -6.79
C ASN A 572 24.33 35.81 -8.07
N ILE A 573 24.60 35.02 -9.11
CA ILE A 573 25.08 35.52 -10.40
C ILE A 573 23.99 36.37 -11.09
N ILE A 574 22.74 35.91 -11.09
CA ILE A 574 21.60 36.65 -11.67
C ILE A 574 21.46 38.03 -10.99
N ARG A 575 21.45 38.06 -9.65
CA ARG A 575 21.35 39.31 -8.87
C ARG A 575 22.50 40.29 -9.14
N GLN A 576 23.69 39.80 -9.45
CA GLN A 576 24.83 40.66 -9.78
C GLN A 576 24.66 41.32 -11.15
N LYS A 577 24.01 40.66 -12.12
CA LYS A 577 23.73 41.23 -13.45
C LYS A 577 22.66 42.31 -13.44
N GLU A 578 21.64 42.17 -12.59
CA GLU A 578 20.56 43.16 -12.45
C GLU A 578 21.08 44.57 -12.09
N LYS A 579 22.24 44.67 -11.42
CA LYS A 579 22.90 45.96 -11.12
C LYS A 579 23.34 46.75 -12.35
N TYR A 580 23.44 46.10 -13.51
CA TYR A 580 23.86 46.71 -14.78
C TYR A 580 22.70 46.90 -15.77
N GLN A 581 21.48 46.54 -15.38
CA GLN A 581 20.26 46.66 -16.20
C GLN A 581 19.42 47.92 -15.87
N GLY A 582 19.95 48.81 -15.02
CA GLY A 582 19.30 50.07 -14.59
C GLY A 582 19.39 51.20 -15.59
#